data_AF-A0A2P9H4G5-F1
#
_entry.id   AF-A0A2P9H4G5-F1
#
_cell.length_a   1.000
_cell.length_b   1.000
_cell.length_c   1.000
_cell.angle_alpha   90.00
_cell.angle_beta   90.00
_cell.angle_gamma   90.00
#
_symmetry.space_group_name_H-M   'P 1'
#
loop_
_entity.id
_entity.type
_entity.pdbx_description
1 polymer ?
#
loop_
_entity_poly.entity_id
_entity_poly.type
_entity_poly.pdbx_seq_one_letter_code
_entity_poly.pdbx_strand_id
1 'polypeptide(L)'
;MKSLLIVTAVLEAATGVALLAAPALIVSILLASALDAPASIFAARLAGAALLSLGIACWLASRDTKSRAGRGVVTAMLSYNVLAVALLVYAGLGAGMAGIGLWPAVLVHLGLAAWCATGLLRQDVS
;
A
#
# COMPACT_ATOMS: atom_id res chain seq x y z
N MET A 1 -4.10 -10.16 13.80
CA MET A 1 -3.21 -9.08 13.31
C MET A 1 -1.89 -9.59 12.74
N LYS A 2 -1.25 -10.61 13.33
CA LYS A 2 0.05 -11.11 12.85
C LYS A 2 0.05 -11.50 11.35
N SER A 3 -0.92 -12.31 10.92
CA SER A 3 -1.02 -12.73 9.51
C SER A 3 -1.25 -11.55 8.55
N LEU A 4 -2.11 -10.60 8.95
CA LEU A 4 -2.36 -9.37 8.18
C LEU A 4 -1.05 -8.61 7.95
N LEU A 5 -0.31 -8.33 9.03
CA LEU A 5 0.95 -7.59 8.96
C LEU A 5 2.02 -8.30 8.13
N ILE A 6 2.08 -9.64 8.18
CA ILE A 6 2.99 -10.42 7.33
C ILE A 6 2.60 -10.32 5.86
N VAL A 7 1.32 -10.54 5.54
CA VAL A 7 0.82 -10.47 4.16
C VAL A 7 1.06 -9.09 3.57
N THR A 8 0.71 -8.03 4.31
CA THR A 8 0.94 -6.67 3.85
C THR A 8 2.43 -6.35 3.77
N ALA A 9 3.25 -6.81 4.72
CA ALA A 9 4.70 -6.63 4.64
C ALA A 9 5.29 -7.18 3.34
N VAL A 10 4.87 -8.36 2.91
CA VAL A 10 5.33 -8.99 1.67
C VAL A 10 4.85 -8.20 0.44
N LEU A 11 3.56 -7.84 0.39
CA LEU A 11 2.99 -7.10 -0.74
C LEU A 11 3.66 -5.72 -0.90
N GLU A 12 3.80 -4.97 0.19
CA GLU A 12 4.39 -3.64 0.20
C GLU A 12 5.88 -3.68 -0.13
N ALA A 13 6.61 -4.65 0.42
CA ALA A 13 8.04 -4.81 0.11
C ALA A 13 8.24 -5.18 -1.36
N ALA A 14 7.45 -6.11 -1.91
CA ALA A 14 7.53 -6.50 -3.31
C ALA A 14 7.20 -5.33 -4.24
N THR A 15 6.11 -4.61 -3.96
CA THR A 15 5.68 -3.44 -4.74
C THR A 15 6.69 -2.31 -4.63
N GLY A 16 7.22 -2.05 -3.43
CA GLY A 16 8.24 -1.05 -3.18
C GLY A 16 9.54 -1.32 -3.93
N VAL A 17 10.03 -2.57 -3.90
CA VAL A 17 11.19 -3.01 -4.68
C VAL A 17 10.93 -2.85 -6.18
N ALA A 18 9.75 -3.23 -6.66
CA ALA A 18 9.40 -3.12 -8.07
C ALA A 18 9.35 -1.65 -8.54
N LEU A 19 8.79 -0.73 -7.74
CA LEU A 19 8.78 0.71 -8.01
C LEU A 19 10.19 1.33 -7.96
N LEU A 20 11.06 0.84 -7.08
CA LEU A 20 12.45 1.30 -7.03
C LEU A 20 13.23 0.88 -8.29
N ALA A 21 13.08 -0.38 -8.70
CA ALA A 21 13.81 -0.96 -9.82
C ALA A 21 13.27 -0.51 -11.19
N ALA A 22 11.95 -0.62 -11.38
CA ALA A 22 11.27 -0.42 -12.66
C ALA A 22 10.02 0.47 -12.52
N PRO A 23 10.16 1.75 -12.11
CA PRO A 23 9.03 2.64 -11.83
C PRO A 23 8.10 2.83 -13.04
N ALA A 24 8.65 3.00 -14.24
CA ALA A 24 7.88 3.20 -15.45
C ALA A 24 7.00 1.99 -15.81
N LEU A 25 7.49 0.77 -15.57
CA LEU A 25 6.72 -0.46 -15.81
C LEU A 25 5.54 -0.58 -14.84
N ILE A 26 5.78 -0.31 -13.56
CA ILE A 26 4.72 -0.42 -12.55
C ILE A 26 3.66 0.66 -12.77
N VAL A 27 4.06 1.89 -13.06
CA VAL A 27 3.11 2.97 -13.34
C VAL A 27 2.33 2.71 -14.63
N SER A 28 2.95 2.17 -15.69
CA SER A 28 2.24 1.86 -16.92
C SER A 28 1.21 0.74 -16.72
N ILE A 29 1.53 -0.29 -15.94
CA ILE A 29 0.58 -1.36 -15.59
C ILE A 29 -0.59 -0.81 -14.76
N LEU A 30 -0.31 0.05 -13.77
CA LEU A 30 -1.31 0.57 -12.86
C LEU A 30 -2.19 1.65 -13.49
N LEU A 31 -1.62 2.56 -14.26
CA LEU A 31 -2.30 3.78 -14.69
C LEU A 31 -2.46 3.89 -16.22
N ALA A 32 -1.90 2.96 -17.00
CA ALA A 32 -1.82 3.05 -18.46
C ALA A 32 -1.17 4.35 -18.96
N SER A 33 -0.24 4.91 -18.17
CA SER A 33 0.43 6.17 -18.48
C SER A 33 1.94 6.00 -18.60
N ALA A 34 2.54 6.76 -19.51
CA ALA A 34 3.99 6.88 -19.60
C ALA A 34 4.55 7.72 -18.45
N LEU A 35 5.78 7.42 -18.03
CA LEU A 35 6.45 8.05 -16.90
C LEU A 35 7.74 8.72 -17.39
N ASP A 36 7.58 9.81 -18.14
CA ASP A 36 8.66 10.34 -19.00
C ASP A 36 9.48 11.45 -18.34
N ALA A 37 8.91 12.13 -17.34
CA ALA A 37 9.59 13.23 -16.66
C ALA A 37 10.55 12.70 -15.58
N PRO A 38 11.81 13.17 -15.51
CA PRO A 38 12.76 12.74 -14.48
C PRO A 38 12.24 12.91 -13.04
N ALA A 39 11.49 14.00 -12.78
CA ALA A 39 10.85 14.24 -11.48
C ALA A 39 9.78 13.18 -11.15
N SER A 40 9.02 12.70 -12.15
CA SER A 40 8.00 11.67 -11.97
C SER A 40 8.62 10.29 -11.68
N ILE A 41 9.75 9.97 -12.33
CA ILE A 41 10.53 8.75 -12.05
C ILE A 41 11.09 8.79 -10.63
N PHE A 42 11.64 9.93 -10.20
CA PHE A 42 12.13 10.09 -8.84
C PHE A 42 11.00 9.96 -7.81
N ALA A 43 9.85 10.61 -8.05
CA ALA A 43 8.68 10.49 -7.18
C ALA A 43 8.18 9.04 -7.08
N ALA A 44 8.15 8.28 -8.19
CA ALA A 44 7.77 6.87 -8.17
C ALA A 44 8.75 6.00 -7.37
N ARG A 45 10.05 6.27 -7.47
CA ARG A 45 11.07 5.59 -6.64
C ARG A 45 10.96 5.94 -5.17
N LEU A 46 10.71 7.22 -4.86
CA LEU A 46 10.48 7.67 -3.49
C LEU A 46 9.24 7.01 -2.89
N ALA A 47 8.16 6.90 -3.66
CA ALA A 47 6.99 6.12 -3.28
C ALA A 47 7.37 4.65 -3.02
N GLY A 48 8.15 4.02 -3.91
CA GLY A 48 8.65 2.66 -3.72
C GLY A 48 9.47 2.48 -2.44
N ALA A 49 10.35 3.42 -2.09
CA ALA A 49 11.09 3.42 -0.83
C ALA A 49 10.18 3.54 0.40
N ALA A 50 9.12 4.36 0.30
CA ALA A 50 8.12 4.49 1.36
C ALA A 50 7.36 3.17 1.58
N LEU A 51 6.93 2.49 0.50
CA LEU A 51 6.26 1.18 0.60
C LEU A 51 7.17 0.11 1.19
N LEU A 52 8.43 0.07 0.77
CA LEU A 52 9.40 -0.86 1.32
C LEU A 52 9.61 -0.63 2.83
N SER A 53 9.70 0.63 3.25
CA SER A 53 9.81 1.01 4.66
C SER A 53 8.57 0.60 5.46
N LEU A 54 7.37 0.79 4.88
CA LEU A 54 6.11 0.35 5.48
C LEU A 54 6.06 -1.17 5.60
N GLY A 55 6.54 -1.90 4.60
CA GLY A 55 6.64 -3.36 4.63
C GLY A 55 7.55 -3.86 5.76
N ILE A 56 8.71 -3.22 5.95
CA ILE A 56 9.62 -3.50 7.07
C ILE A 56 8.93 -3.21 8.41
N ALA A 57 8.26 -2.06 8.54
CA ALA A 57 7.52 -1.70 9.75
C ALA A 57 6.43 -2.72 10.09
N CYS A 58 5.69 -3.20 9.09
CA CYS A 58 4.67 -4.23 9.25
C CYS A 58 5.28 -5.57 9.67
N TRP A 59 6.39 -5.95 9.05
CA TRP A 59 7.11 -7.17 9.42
C TRP A 59 7.57 -7.14 10.88
N LEU A 60 8.13 -6.02 11.34
CA LEU A 60 8.54 -5.84 12.74
C LEU A 60 7.33 -5.87 13.68
N ALA A 61 6.26 -5.13 13.35
CA ALA A 61 5.02 -5.11 14.15
C ALA A 61 4.35 -6.49 14.25
N SER A 62 4.53 -7.36 13.25
CA SER A 62 4.00 -8.73 13.28
C SER A 62 4.61 -9.59 14.39
N ARG A 63 5.79 -9.21 14.90
CA ARG A 63 6.48 -9.92 15.99
C ARG A 63 5.94 -9.54 17.37
N ASP A 64 5.30 -8.39 17.50
CA ASP A 64 4.73 -7.89 18.76
C ASP A 64 3.38 -7.18 18.53
N THR A 65 2.38 -7.97 18.14
CA THR A 65 1.06 -7.45 17.73
C THR A 65 0.16 -6.95 18.86
N LYS A 66 0.57 -7.11 20.13
CA LYS A 66 -0.21 -6.68 21.30
C LYS A 66 0.28 -5.34 21.87
N SER A 67 1.44 -4.83 21.44
CA SER A 67 1.97 -3.57 21.94
C SER A 67 1.30 -2.35 21.29
N ARG A 68 1.41 -1.20 21.96
CA ARG A 68 0.97 0.10 21.42
C ARG A 68 1.65 0.42 20.08
N ALA A 69 2.90 -0.02 19.90
CA ALA A 69 3.62 0.13 18.64
C ALA A 69 2.98 -0.70 17.51
N GLY A 70 2.61 -1.95 17.79
CA GLY A 70 1.88 -2.80 16.84
C GLY A 70 0.55 -2.19 16.42
N ARG A 71 -0.22 -1.63 17.38
CA ARG A 71 -1.45 -0.89 17.10
C ARG A 71 -1.21 0.33 16.22
N GLY A 72 -0.18 1.13 16.53
CA GLY A 72 0.19 2.30 15.73
C GLY A 72 0.50 1.96 14.27
N VAL A 73 1.21 0.85 14.02
CA VAL A 73 1.51 0.38 12.66
C VAL A 73 0.24 -0.06 11.92
N VAL A 74 -0.70 -0.75 12.59
CA VAL A 74 -1.97 -1.12 11.96
C VAL A 74 -2.83 0.10 11.62
N THR A 75 -2.84 1.14 12.48
CA THR A 75 -3.52 2.40 12.19
C THR A 75 -2.90 3.13 11.01
N ALA A 76 -1.57 3.19 10.92
CA ALA A 76 -0.87 3.77 9.78
C ALA A 76 -1.12 2.98 8.48
N MET A 77 -1.23 1.66 8.58
CA MET A 77 -1.57 0.82 7.43
C MET A 77 -3.02 1.05 6.96
N LEU A 78 -3.96 1.22 7.89
CA LEU A 78 -5.34 1.58 7.54
C LEU A 78 -5.39 2.93 6.80
N SER A 79 -4.70 3.96 7.31
CA SER A 79 -4.68 5.27 6.66
C SER A 79 -4.04 5.21 5.28
N TYR A 80 -2.93 4.48 5.14
CA TYR A 80 -2.30 4.23 3.84
C TYR A 80 -3.27 3.60 2.85
N ASN A 81 -3.94 2.50 3.22
CA ASN A 81 -4.85 1.81 2.32
C ASN A 81 -6.04 2.69 1.89
N VAL A 82 -6.61 3.48 2.82
CA VAL A 82 -7.70 4.41 2.49
C VAL A 82 -7.24 5.49 1.50
N LEU A 83 -6.07 6.08 1.73
CA LEU A 83 -5.49 7.08 0.83
C LEU A 83 -5.16 6.48 -0.54
N ALA A 84 -4.62 5.27 -0.58
CA ALA A 84 -4.33 4.55 -1.82
C ALA A 84 -5.60 4.29 -2.64
N VAL A 85 -6.67 3.81 -2.00
CA VAL A 85 -7.98 3.63 -2.66
C VAL A 85 -8.49 4.95 -3.21
N ALA A 86 -8.47 6.03 -2.41
CA ALA A 86 -8.95 7.34 -2.84
C ALA A 86 -8.19 7.85 -4.07
N LEU A 87 -6.85 7.73 -4.08
CA LEU A 87 -6.01 8.14 -5.20
C LEU A 87 -6.22 7.26 -6.45
N LEU A 88 -6.34 5.94 -6.29
CA LEU A 88 -6.56 5.03 -7.42
C LEU A 88 -7.96 5.21 -8.03
N VAL A 89 -9.00 5.40 -7.20
CA VAL A 89 -10.35 5.70 -7.69
C VAL A 89 -10.39 7.06 -8.37
N TYR A 90 -9.72 8.07 -7.83
CA TYR A 90 -9.56 9.35 -8.50
C TYR A 90 -8.84 9.21 -9.85
N ALA A 91 -7.76 8.42 -9.92
CA ALA A 91 -7.08 8.15 -11.19
C ALA A 91 -8.01 7.49 -12.21
N GLY A 92 -8.77 6.48 -11.78
CA GLY A 92 -9.69 5.73 -12.64
C GLY A 92 -10.87 6.55 -13.15
N LEU A 93 -11.60 7.18 -12.23
CA LEU A 93 -12.88 7.84 -12.52
C LEU A 93 -12.73 9.34 -12.80
N GLY A 94 -11.75 10.00 -12.20
CA GLY A 94 -11.53 11.45 -12.32
C GLY A 94 -10.53 11.81 -13.41
N ALA A 95 -9.42 11.08 -13.52
CA ALA A 95 -8.38 11.34 -14.51
C ALA A 95 -8.48 10.47 -15.77
N GLY A 96 -9.41 9.51 -15.82
CA GLY A 96 -9.63 8.64 -16.97
C GLY A 96 -8.53 7.60 -17.21
N MET A 97 -7.68 7.34 -16.22
CA MET A 97 -6.62 6.33 -16.30
C MET A 97 -7.23 4.94 -16.21
N ALA A 98 -6.78 4.00 -17.05
CA ALA A 98 -7.39 2.68 -17.15
C ALA A 98 -6.34 1.57 -17.28
N GLY A 99 -5.30 1.61 -16.44
CA GLY A 99 -4.33 0.52 -16.36
C GLY A 99 -4.99 -0.79 -15.93
N ILE A 100 -4.55 -1.91 -16.50
CA ILE A 100 -5.06 -3.24 -16.14
C ILE A 100 -4.87 -3.56 -14.65
N GLY A 101 -3.84 -2.96 -14.02
CA GLY A 101 -3.56 -3.09 -12.59
C GLY A 101 -4.37 -2.16 -11.68
N LEU A 102 -5.08 -1.16 -12.23
CA LEU A 102 -5.76 -0.12 -11.43
C LEU A 102 -6.81 -0.72 -10.49
N TRP A 103 -7.80 -1.40 -11.06
CA TRP A 103 -8.91 -1.97 -10.30
C TRP A 103 -8.49 -3.12 -9.39
N PRO A 104 -7.61 -4.05 -9.82
CA PRO A 104 -7.01 -5.01 -8.89
C PRO A 104 -6.34 -4.34 -7.69
N ALA A 105 -5.58 -3.26 -7.90
CA ALA A 105 -4.96 -2.52 -6.81
C ALA A 105 -5.99 -1.89 -5.87
N VAL A 106 -7.08 -1.29 -6.40
CA VAL A 106 -8.20 -0.79 -5.58
C VAL A 106 -8.78 -1.90 -4.70
N LEU A 107 -9.07 -3.06 -5.27
CA LEU A 107 -9.66 -4.18 -4.54
C LEU A 107 -8.75 -4.72 -3.43
N VAL A 108 -7.44 -4.83 -3.72
CA VAL A 108 -6.45 -5.27 -2.73
C VAL A 108 -6.41 -4.29 -1.54
N HIS A 109 -6.30 -2.98 -1.81
CA HIS A 109 -6.23 -1.99 -0.72
C HIS A 109 -7.54 -1.89 0.07
N LEU A 110 -8.71 -2.04 -0.58
CA LEU A 110 -9.99 -2.12 0.11
C LEU A 110 -10.05 -3.33 1.06
N GLY A 111 -9.63 -4.50 0.59
CA GLY A 111 -9.59 -5.72 1.40
C GLY A 111 -8.66 -5.56 2.61
N LEU A 112 -7.47 -5.00 2.40
CA LEU A 112 -6.50 -4.73 3.47
C LEU A 112 -7.01 -3.67 4.47
N ALA A 113 -7.67 -2.60 4.00
CA ALA A 113 -8.30 -1.61 4.86
C ALA A 113 -9.39 -2.23 5.75
N ALA A 114 -10.29 -3.03 5.15
CA ALA A 114 -11.34 -3.72 5.90
C ALA A 114 -10.75 -4.68 6.95
N TRP A 115 -9.66 -5.36 6.62
CA TRP A 115 -8.99 -6.25 7.57
C TRP A 115 -8.28 -5.49 8.70
N CYS A 116 -7.66 -4.34 8.42
CA CYS A 116 -7.09 -3.46 9.45
C CYS A 116 -8.19 -2.95 10.40
N ALA A 117 -9.30 -2.45 9.85
CA ALA A 117 -10.41 -1.92 10.64
C ALA A 117 -11.04 -3.00 11.54
N THR A 118 -11.36 -4.17 10.99
CA THR A 118 -11.89 -5.29 11.79
C THR A 118 -10.87 -5.81 12.81
N GLY A 119 -9.58 -5.78 12.50
CA GLY A 119 -8.51 -6.12 13.44
C GLY A 119 -8.47 -5.17 14.64
N LEU A 120 -8.52 -3.86 14.40
CA LEU A 120 -8.52 -2.83 15.45
C LEU A 120 -9.77 -2.91 16.33
N LEU A 121 -10.95 -3.01 15.69
CA LEU A 121 -12.22 -3.14 16.41
C LEU A 121 -12.25 -4.37 17.34
N ARG A 122 -11.65 -5.50 16.92
CA ARG A 122 -11.55 -6.70 17.76
C ARG A 122 -10.58 -6.56 18.94
N GLN A 123 -9.60 -5.67 18.85
CA GLN A 123 -8.65 -5.42 19.94
C GLN A 123 -9.14 -4.41 20.97
N ASP A 124 -10.03 -3.49 20.60
CA ASP A 124 -10.63 -2.56 21.56
C ASP A 124 -11.71 -3.21 22.45
N VAL A 125 -12.22 -4.38 22.02
CA VAL A 125 -13.27 -5.15 22.73
C VAL A 125 -12.68 -6.24 23.65
N SER A 126 -11.40 -6.59 23.51
CA SER A 126 -10.72 -7.68 24.26
C SER A 126 -9.87 -7.18 25.41
#